data_AF-A0A6I2W297-F1
#
_entry.id   AF-A0A6I2W297-F1
#
_cell.length_a   1.000
_cell.length_b   1.000
_cell.length_c   1.000
_cell.angle_alpha   90.00
_cell.angle_beta   90.00
_cell.angle_gamma   90.00
#
_symmetry.space_group_name_H-M   'P 1'
#
loop_
_entity.id
_entity.type
_entity.pdbx_description
1 polymer ?
#
loop_
_entity_poly.entity_id
_entity_poly.type
_entity_poly.pdbx_seq_one_letter_code
_entity_poly.pdbx_strand_id
1 'polypeptide(L)'
;MTTSSTTSPTTSAEFPLSHRQIMVVVFGLMTATMLGALDQTIVATALPTIVGDLGSLDQLPWVVTAYLLASTASTAVYGPISDIYGRKRTYQAAILIFLLGSILCGLAQNMPQLIGARLIQGLGGGGLLTMGFAIIGDVIPPRERGRYAGYFGAVFGIASVAGPLVGGFFVENLTWRGIFYIN
;
A
#
# COMPACT_ATOMS: atom_id res chain seq x y z
N MET A 1 -38.40 -36.29 -32.49
CA MET A 1 -36.96 -36.50 -32.24
C MET A 1 -36.20 -35.48 -33.06
N THR A 2 -35.74 -34.39 -32.44
CA THR A 2 -34.68 -33.50 -32.96
C THR A 2 -34.18 -32.68 -31.77
N THR A 3 -33.16 -33.20 -31.11
CA THR A 3 -32.43 -32.53 -30.03
C THR A 3 -31.45 -31.53 -30.65
N SER A 4 -31.73 -30.24 -30.53
CA SER A 4 -30.80 -29.18 -30.92
C SER A 4 -29.76 -29.02 -29.80
N SER A 5 -28.59 -29.63 -29.97
CA SER A 5 -27.42 -29.39 -29.13
C SER A 5 -26.78 -28.06 -29.49
N THR A 6 -27.10 -27.01 -28.73
CA THR A 6 -26.40 -25.72 -28.76
C THR A 6 -25.00 -25.92 -28.19
N THR A 7 -23.98 -25.92 -29.05
CA THR A 7 -22.58 -25.87 -28.66
C THR A 7 -22.26 -24.49 -28.08
N SER A 8 -22.00 -24.44 -26.77
CA SER A 8 -21.45 -23.26 -26.11
C SER A 8 -20.01 -23.01 -26.60
N PRO A 9 -19.63 -21.79 -27.04
CA PRO A 9 -18.23 -21.46 -27.21
C PRO A 9 -17.61 -21.31 -25.81
N THR A 10 -16.75 -22.25 -25.42
CA THR A 10 -15.84 -22.08 -24.30
C THR A 10 -14.79 -21.05 -24.73
N THR A 11 -15.06 -19.78 -24.48
CA THR A 11 -14.04 -18.73 -24.55
C THR A 11 -13.12 -18.91 -23.36
N SER A 12 -12.18 -19.84 -23.48
CA SER A 12 -11.04 -19.97 -22.58
C SER A 12 -10.31 -18.63 -22.63
N ALA A 13 -10.47 -17.80 -21.59
CA ALA A 13 -9.68 -16.59 -21.43
C ALA A 13 -8.22 -17.03 -21.22
N GLU A 14 -7.48 -17.10 -22.32
CA GLU A 14 -6.06 -17.41 -22.35
C GLU A 14 -5.32 -16.21 -21.73
N PHE A 15 -4.97 -16.29 -20.45
CA PHE A 15 -4.08 -15.32 -19.82
C PHE A 15 -2.68 -15.52 -20.42
N PRO A 16 -2.12 -14.55 -21.17
CA PRO A 16 -0.88 -14.74 -21.94
C PRO A 16 0.38 -14.59 -21.07
N LEU A 17 0.29 -14.87 -19.78
CA LEU A 17 1.39 -14.69 -18.81
C LEU A 17 1.79 -16.02 -18.21
N SER A 18 3.08 -16.34 -18.24
CA SER A 18 3.59 -17.56 -17.63
C SER A 18 3.46 -17.51 -16.11
N HIS A 19 3.33 -18.67 -15.46
CA HIS A 19 3.26 -18.79 -14.00
C HIS A 19 4.39 -18.02 -13.27
N ARG A 20 5.59 -17.98 -13.89
CA ARG A 20 6.75 -17.23 -13.39
C ARG A 20 6.52 -15.72 -13.44
N GLN A 21 5.85 -15.20 -14.47
CA GLN A 21 5.51 -13.77 -14.57
C GLN A 21 4.45 -13.38 -13.55
N ILE A 22 3.45 -14.24 -13.33
CA ILE A 22 2.42 -14.03 -12.30
C ILE A 22 3.07 -13.97 -10.91
N MET A 23 3.97 -14.90 -10.59
CA MET A 23 4.72 -14.92 -9.34
C MET A 23 5.55 -13.64 -9.12
N VAL A 24 6.22 -13.13 -10.15
CA VAL A 24 6.99 -11.86 -10.07
C VAL A 24 6.06 -10.66 -9.81
N VAL A 25 4.90 -10.61 -10.47
CA VAL A 25 3.91 -9.55 -10.28
C VAL A 25 3.32 -9.60 -8.86
N VAL A 26 2.95 -10.79 -8.40
CA VAL A 26 2.42 -11.00 -7.05
C VAL A 26 3.48 -10.67 -6.00
N PHE A 27 4.74 -11.03 -6.22
CA PHE A 27 5.83 -10.66 -5.30
C PHE A 27 6.01 -9.15 -5.24
N GLY A 28 6.10 -8.45 -6.38
CA GLY A 28 6.21 -6.99 -6.40
C GLY A 28 5.01 -6.28 -5.75
N LEU A 29 3.81 -6.79 -5.98
CA LEU A 29 2.58 -6.36 -5.31
C LEU A 29 2.68 -6.54 -3.79
N MET A 30 3.07 -7.73 -3.33
CA MET A 30 3.19 -8.03 -1.90
C MET A 30 4.24 -7.14 -1.24
N THR A 31 5.37 -6.88 -1.90
CA THR A 31 6.42 -5.98 -1.40
C THR A 31 5.93 -4.55 -1.30
N ALA A 32 5.27 -4.01 -2.33
CA ALA A 32 4.76 -2.64 -2.29
C ALA A 32 3.65 -2.47 -1.23
N THR A 33 2.77 -3.44 -1.06
CA THR A 33 1.79 -3.42 0.03
C THR A 33 2.42 -3.60 1.41
N MET A 34 3.49 -4.42 1.53
CA MET A 34 4.29 -4.52 2.75
C MET A 34 4.89 -3.18 3.14
N LEU A 35 5.43 -2.43 2.17
CA LEU A 35 6.04 -1.14 2.39
C LEU A 35 5.02 -0.12 2.92
N GLY A 36 3.81 -0.09 2.36
CA GLY A 36 2.71 0.73 2.88
C GLY A 36 2.21 0.32 4.28
N ALA A 37 2.34 -0.96 4.66
CA ALA A 37 2.06 -1.41 6.01
C ALA A 37 3.19 -1.00 6.99
N LEU A 38 4.44 -1.10 6.56
CA LEU A 38 5.61 -0.68 7.33
C LEU A 38 5.60 0.84 7.58
N ASP A 39 5.22 1.65 6.59
CA ASP A 39 5.11 3.10 6.76
C ASP A 39 4.14 3.48 7.87
N GLN A 40 3.02 2.76 8.03
CA GLN A 40 2.09 3.03 9.13
C GLN A 40 2.68 2.74 10.51
N THR A 41 3.52 1.71 10.61
CA THR A 41 4.06 1.25 11.90
C THR A 41 5.33 1.98 12.29
N ILE A 42 6.23 2.26 11.33
CA ILE A 42 7.51 2.94 11.56
C ILE A 42 7.31 4.37 12.09
N VAL A 43 6.27 5.03 11.62
CA VAL A 43 6.02 6.45 11.88
C VAL A 43 5.62 6.69 13.31
N ALA A 44 4.82 5.79 13.89
CA ALA A 44 4.41 5.87 15.28
C ALA A 44 5.62 5.98 16.23
N THR A 45 6.73 5.31 15.90
CA THR A 45 7.97 5.36 16.70
C THR A 45 8.76 6.66 16.55
N ALA A 46 8.63 7.33 15.41
CA ALA A 46 9.32 8.58 15.12
C ALA A 46 8.55 9.84 15.55
N LEU A 47 7.26 9.71 15.88
CA LEU A 47 6.40 10.85 16.25
C LEU A 47 6.99 11.77 17.33
N PRO A 48 7.55 11.27 18.45
CA PRO A 48 8.12 12.13 19.49
C PRO A 48 9.29 12.97 18.96
N THR A 49 10.14 12.39 18.11
CA THR A 49 11.29 13.07 17.51
C THR A 49 10.85 14.08 16.45
N ILE A 50 9.86 13.72 15.63
CA ILE A 50 9.27 14.64 14.63
C ILE A 50 8.73 15.90 15.31
N VAL A 51 8.03 15.76 16.44
CA VAL A 51 7.48 16.90 17.18
C VAL A 51 8.58 17.69 17.89
N GLY A 52 9.65 17.04 18.33
CA GLY A 52 10.83 17.70 18.90
C GLY A 52 11.53 18.60 17.87
N ASP A 53 11.64 18.14 16.63
CA ASP A 53 12.33 18.86 15.55
C ASP A 53 11.45 19.94 14.88
N LEU A 54 10.17 19.66 14.63
CA LEU A 54 9.26 20.55 13.90
C LEU A 54 8.36 21.40 14.82
N GLY A 55 8.33 21.08 16.11
CA GLY A 55 7.44 21.71 17.09
C GLY A 55 5.96 21.34 16.93
N SER A 56 5.10 22.03 17.68
CA SER A 56 3.63 21.92 17.62
C SER A 56 3.05 20.57 18.07
N LEU A 57 3.03 20.35 19.39
CA LEU A 57 2.41 19.17 20.03
C LEU A 57 0.95 18.96 19.63
N ASP A 58 0.20 20.05 19.45
CA ASP A 58 -1.22 20.02 19.07
C ASP A 58 -1.46 19.40 17.68
N GLN A 59 -0.42 19.37 16.84
CA GLN A 59 -0.48 18.85 15.48
C GLN A 59 0.04 17.41 15.34
N LEU A 60 0.65 16.84 16.40
CA LEU A 60 1.17 15.47 16.40
C LEU A 60 0.12 14.43 15.99
N PRO A 61 -1.13 14.45 16.51
CA PRO A 61 -2.14 13.46 16.12
C PRO A 61 -2.55 13.57 14.64
N TRP A 62 -2.40 14.75 14.04
CA TRP A 62 -2.78 14.98 12.65
C TRP A 62 -1.83 14.29 11.66
N VAL A 63 -0.58 14.03 12.04
CA VAL A 63 0.38 13.31 11.17
C VAL A 63 -0.14 11.91 10.81
N VAL A 64 -0.64 11.17 11.81
CA VAL A 64 -1.22 9.84 11.60
C VAL A 64 -2.65 9.93 11.07
N THR A 65 -3.46 10.82 11.64
CA THR A 65 -4.88 10.94 11.27
C THR A 65 -5.06 11.35 9.82
N ALA A 66 -4.26 12.29 9.31
CA ALA A 66 -4.32 12.73 7.93
C ALA A 66 -4.04 11.57 6.95
N TYR A 67 -3.00 10.78 7.23
CA TYR A 67 -2.71 9.59 6.43
C TYR A 67 -3.89 8.61 6.44
N LEU A 68 -4.43 8.29 7.62
CA LEU A 68 -5.54 7.35 7.76
C LEU A 68 -6.82 7.85 7.08
N LEU A 69 -7.13 9.13 7.17
CA LEU A 69 -8.28 9.74 6.49
C LEU A 69 -8.12 9.64 4.97
N ALA A 70 -6.96 10.03 4.44
CA ALA A 70 -6.69 9.97 3.01
C ALA A 70 -6.65 8.52 2.50
N SER A 71 -6.01 7.60 3.23
CA SER A 71 -5.95 6.19 2.87
C SER A 71 -7.35 5.59 2.83
N THR A 72 -8.15 5.81 3.88
CA THR A 72 -9.53 5.31 3.97
C THR A 72 -10.39 5.88 2.85
N ALA A 73 -10.37 7.19 2.61
CA ALA A 73 -11.11 7.81 1.52
C ALA A 73 -10.70 7.26 0.14
N SER A 74 -9.40 7.06 -0.07
CA SER A 74 -8.88 6.56 -1.35
C SER A 74 -9.28 5.11 -1.63
N THR A 75 -9.46 4.26 -0.61
CA THR A 75 -9.85 2.85 -0.79
C THR A 75 -11.14 2.70 -1.62
N ALA A 76 -12.15 3.54 -1.35
CA ALA A 76 -13.42 3.54 -2.07
C ALA A 76 -13.29 4.02 -3.51
N VAL A 77 -12.29 4.87 -3.78
CA VAL A 77 -12.06 5.48 -5.09
C VAL A 77 -11.30 4.53 -6.02
N TYR A 78 -10.33 3.76 -5.50
CA TYR A 78 -9.51 2.87 -6.31
C TYR A 78 -10.27 1.71 -6.94
N GLY A 79 -11.34 1.22 -6.30
CA GLY A 79 -12.17 0.13 -6.83
C GLY A 79 -12.69 0.45 -8.25
N PRO A 80 -13.59 1.43 -8.40
CA PRO A 80 -14.13 1.83 -9.70
C PRO A 80 -13.05 2.28 -10.70
N ILE A 81 -12.03 3.02 -10.25
CA ILE A 81 -10.94 3.47 -11.12
C ILE A 81 -10.20 2.27 -11.71
N SER A 82 -9.95 1.24 -10.91
CA SER A 82 -9.21 0.07 -11.36
C SER A 82 -9.98 -0.84 -12.29
N ASP A 83 -11.31 -0.80 -12.24
CA ASP A 83 -12.18 -1.50 -13.18
C ASP A 83 -12.16 -0.82 -14.56
N ILE A 84 -12.08 0.52 -14.59
CA ILE A 84 -12.06 1.32 -15.84
C ILE A 84 -10.67 1.34 -16.49
N TYR A 85 -9.62 1.65 -15.73
CA TYR A 85 -8.26 1.85 -16.25
C TYR A 85 -7.39 0.59 -16.19
N GLY A 86 -7.92 -0.49 -15.61
CA GLY A 86 -7.25 -1.75 -15.39
C GLY A 86 -6.45 -1.78 -14.09
N ARG A 87 -6.39 -2.98 -13.49
CA ARG A 87 -5.74 -3.23 -12.19
C ARG A 87 -4.26 -2.80 -12.16
N LYS A 88 -3.49 -3.17 -13.20
CA LYS A 88 -2.04 -2.92 -13.28
C LYS A 88 -1.71 -1.42 -13.27
N ARG A 89 -2.33 -0.64 -14.15
CA ARG A 89 -2.03 0.80 -14.29
C ARG A 89 -2.43 1.57 -13.03
N THR A 90 -3.57 1.20 -12.45
CA THR A 90 -4.07 1.80 -11.22
C THR A 90 -3.16 1.51 -10.03
N TYR A 91 -2.64 0.28 -9.92
CA TYR A 91 -1.67 -0.07 -8.88
C TYR A 91 -0.34 0.68 -9.05
N GLN A 92 0.17 0.79 -10.27
CA GLN A 92 1.37 1.57 -10.56
C GLN A 92 1.19 3.06 -10.21
N ALA A 93 0.03 3.64 -10.49
CA ALA A 93 -0.29 5.00 -10.07
C ALA A 93 -0.30 5.15 -8.54
N ALA A 94 -0.88 4.19 -7.82
CA ALA A 94 -0.88 4.19 -6.35
C ALA A 94 0.55 4.12 -5.77
N ILE A 95 1.43 3.29 -6.34
CA ILE A 95 2.86 3.25 -5.98
C ILE A 95 3.50 4.62 -6.19
N LEU A 96 3.32 5.24 -7.37
CA LEU A 96 3.93 6.53 -7.67
C LEU A 96 3.45 7.63 -6.72
N ILE A 97 2.14 7.67 -6.40
CA ILE A 97 1.58 8.62 -5.44
C ILE A 97 2.17 8.40 -4.05
N PHE A 98 2.31 7.14 -3.62
CA PHE A 98 2.89 6.77 -2.34
C PHE A 98 4.36 7.23 -2.25
N LEU A 99 5.17 6.95 -3.27
CA LEU A 99 6.57 7.36 -3.33
C LEU A 99 6.73 8.88 -3.34
N LEU A 100 5.92 9.59 -4.13
CA LEU A 100 5.92 11.06 -4.16
C LEU A 100 5.55 11.64 -2.79
N GLY A 101 4.50 11.11 -2.16
CA GLY A 101 4.13 11.48 -0.79
C GLY A 101 5.26 11.23 0.20
N SER A 102 5.95 10.10 0.07
CA SER A 102 7.10 9.76 0.93
C SER A 102 8.26 10.74 0.78
N ILE A 103 8.61 11.10 -0.46
CA ILE A 103 9.64 12.11 -0.73
C ILE A 103 9.24 13.46 -0.13
N LEU A 104 7.98 13.87 -0.29
CA LEU A 104 7.47 15.12 0.28
C LEU A 104 7.50 15.11 1.81
N CYS A 105 7.23 13.98 2.45
CA CYS A 105 7.35 13.83 3.89
C CYS A 105 8.82 13.96 4.36
N GLY A 106 9.76 13.36 3.64
CA GLY A 106 11.20 13.49 3.93
C GLY A 106 11.74 14.91 3.74
N LEU A 107 11.13 15.69 2.85
CA LEU A 107 11.48 17.10 2.59
C LEU A 107 10.72 18.10 3.47
N ALA A 108 9.78 17.64 4.32
CA ALA A 108 8.97 18.54 5.13
C ALA A 108 9.81 19.34 6.13
N GLN A 109 9.58 20.65 6.18
CA GLN A 109 10.29 21.60 7.04
C GLN A 109 9.46 22.10 8.22
N ASN A 110 8.14 21.90 8.19
CA ASN A 110 7.21 22.26 9.26
C ASN A 110 6.07 21.25 9.33
N MET A 111 5.34 21.29 10.45
CA MET A 111 4.30 20.31 10.73
C MET A 111 3.12 20.33 9.74
N PRO A 112 2.59 21.50 9.29
CA PRO A 112 1.56 21.53 8.26
C PRO A 112 1.99 20.92 6.92
N GLN A 113 3.25 21.15 6.50
CA GLN A 113 3.79 20.54 5.28
C GLN A 113 3.89 19.02 5.42
N LEU A 114 4.30 18.52 6.58
CA LEU A 114 4.33 17.08 6.86
C LEU A 114 2.92 16.48 6.81
N ILE A 115 1.93 17.14 7.42
CA ILE A 115 0.52 16.71 7.39
C ILE A 115 -0.02 16.70 5.95
N GLY A 116 0.29 17.73 5.16
CA GLY A 116 -0.08 17.79 3.74
C GLY A 116 0.56 16.66 2.92
N ALA A 117 1.85 16.40 3.14
CA ALA A 117 2.56 15.29 2.51
C ALA A 117 1.97 13.93 2.92
N ARG A 118 1.54 13.79 4.18
CA ARG A 118 0.83 12.60 4.69
C ARG A 118 -0.51 12.36 4.04
N LEU A 119 -1.27 13.41 3.72
CA LEU A 119 -2.48 13.27 2.93
C LEU A 119 -2.16 12.65 1.58
N ILE A 120 -1.15 13.19 0.87
CA ILE A 120 -0.74 12.69 -0.46
C ILE A 120 -0.26 11.24 -0.35
N GLN A 121 0.60 10.94 0.63
CA GLN A 121 1.11 9.60 0.86
C GLN A 121 -0.02 8.61 1.20
N GLY A 122 -0.98 9.03 2.01
CA GLY A 122 -2.17 8.24 2.37
C GLY A 122 -3.02 7.88 1.16
N LEU A 123 -3.18 8.79 0.19
CA LEU A 123 -3.86 8.49 -1.08
C LEU A 123 -3.16 7.36 -1.84
N GLY A 124 -1.83 7.25 -1.78
CA GLY A 124 -1.10 6.13 -2.37
C GLY A 124 -1.26 4.85 -1.53
N GLY A 125 -1.07 4.97 -0.22
CA GLY A 125 -1.08 3.85 0.73
C GLY A 125 -2.40 3.09 0.80
N GLY A 126 -3.54 3.80 0.75
CA GLY A 126 -4.85 3.15 0.67
C GLY A 126 -5.03 2.34 -0.61
N GLY A 127 -4.52 2.86 -1.74
CA GLY A 127 -4.48 2.14 -3.01
C GLY A 127 -3.62 0.89 -2.94
N LEU A 128 -2.43 0.97 -2.36
CA LEU A 128 -1.52 -0.17 -2.23
C LEU A 128 -2.15 -1.34 -1.46
N LEU A 129 -2.92 -1.03 -0.43
CA LEU A 129 -3.62 -2.03 0.38
C LEU A 129 -4.83 -2.62 -0.34
N THR A 130 -5.77 -1.80 -0.77
CA THR A 130 -7.02 -2.26 -1.38
C THR A 130 -6.79 -2.97 -2.70
N MET A 131 -5.92 -2.43 -3.56
CA MET A 131 -5.58 -3.05 -4.83
C MET A 131 -4.78 -4.34 -4.64
N GLY A 132 -3.98 -4.43 -3.59
CA GLY A 132 -3.28 -5.67 -3.21
C GLY A 132 -4.27 -6.82 -3.00
N PHE A 133 -5.30 -6.60 -2.18
CA PHE A 133 -6.35 -7.60 -1.96
C PHE A 133 -7.19 -7.88 -3.22
N ALA A 134 -7.53 -6.85 -4.00
CA ALA A 134 -8.32 -7.00 -5.22
C ALA A 134 -7.59 -7.83 -6.29
N ILE A 135 -6.31 -7.55 -6.54
CA ILE A 135 -5.50 -8.27 -7.54
C ILE A 135 -5.33 -9.74 -7.14
N ILE A 136 -5.10 -10.04 -5.86
CA ILE A 136 -5.07 -11.43 -5.40
C ILE A 136 -6.43 -12.10 -5.61
N GLY A 137 -7.53 -11.40 -5.34
CA GLY A 137 -8.88 -11.90 -5.60
C GLY A 137 -9.11 -12.30 -7.06
N ASP A 138 -8.60 -11.50 -7.99
CA ASP A 138 -8.77 -11.72 -9.43
C ASP A 138 -7.87 -12.83 -9.99
N VAL A 139 -6.65 -12.98 -9.47
CA VAL A 139 -5.64 -13.92 -10.00
C VAL A 139 -5.71 -15.29 -9.32
N ILE A 140 -6.09 -15.34 -8.04
CA ILE A 140 -6.02 -16.57 -7.24
C ILE A 140 -7.38 -17.27 -7.15
N PRO A 141 -7.44 -18.59 -7.44
CA PRO A 141 -8.65 -19.39 -7.29
C PRO A 141 -9.27 -19.27 -5.88
N PRO A 142 -10.60 -19.23 -5.74
CA PRO A 142 -11.27 -19.04 -4.44
C PRO A 142 -10.79 -19.97 -3.32
N ARG A 143 -10.42 -21.21 -3.65
CA ARG A 143 -9.95 -22.23 -2.70
C ARG A 143 -8.59 -21.89 -2.07
N GLU A 144 -7.77 -21.11 -2.76
CA GLU A 144 -6.43 -20.72 -2.29
C GLU A 144 -6.42 -19.33 -1.63
N ARG A 145 -7.49 -18.53 -1.80
CA ARG A 145 -7.55 -17.16 -1.26
C ARG A 145 -7.29 -17.10 0.25
N GLY A 146 -7.74 -18.10 1.02
CA GLY A 146 -7.45 -18.18 2.46
C GLY A 146 -5.95 -18.29 2.77
N ARG A 147 -5.19 -19.02 1.95
CA ARG A 147 -3.73 -19.14 2.10
C ARG A 147 -3.02 -17.82 1.79
N TYR A 148 -3.44 -17.11 0.73
CA TYR A 148 -2.87 -15.80 0.37
C TYR A 148 -3.28 -14.68 1.34
N ALA A 149 -4.49 -14.74 1.89
CA ALA A 149 -4.89 -13.88 3.01
C ALA A 149 -3.99 -14.11 4.24
N GLY A 150 -3.62 -15.37 4.51
CA GLY A 150 -2.61 -15.73 5.50
C GLY A 150 -1.23 -15.14 5.22
N TYR A 151 -0.79 -15.11 3.95
CA TYR A 151 0.45 -14.44 3.55
C TYR A 151 0.40 -12.93 3.75
N PHE A 152 -0.71 -12.28 3.41
CA PHE A 152 -0.93 -10.89 3.76
C PHE A 152 -0.83 -10.68 5.28
N GLY A 153 -1.51 -11.51 6.07
CA GLY A 153 -1.43 -11.47 7.53
C GLY A 153 0.00 -11.63 8.06
N ALA A 154 0.80 -12.53 7.47
CA ALA A 154 2.21 -12.72 7.82
C ALA A 154 3.05 -11.48 7.48
N VAL A 155 2.85 -10.89 6.30
CA VAL A 155 3.49 -9.64 5.88
C VAL A 155 3.17 -8.50 6.85
N PHE A 156 1.91 -8.36 7.24
CA PHE A 156 1.49 -7.39 8.25
C PHE A 156 2.11 -7.66 9.62
N GLY A 157 2.17 -8.93 10.05
CA GLY A 157 2.85 -9.34 11.28
C GLY A 157 4.32 -8.94 11.27
N ILE A 158 5.04 -9.25 10.19
CA ILE A 158 6.44 -8.87 10.00
C ILE A 158 6.58 -7.35 10.00
N ALA A 159 5.76 -6.62 9.25
CA ALA A 159 5.80 -5.16 9.20
C ALA A 159 5.50 -4.51 10.57
N SER A 160 4.66 -5.14 11.39
CA SER A 160 4.33 -4.66 12.74
C SER A 160 5.51 -4.74 13.72
N VAL A 161 6.41 -5.69 13.51
CA VAL A 161 7.64 -5.86 14.31
C VAL A 161 8.80 -5.10 13.69
N ALA A 162 8.98 -5.23 12.38
CA ALA A 162 10.06 -4.58 11.64
C ALA A 162 9.92 -3.06 11.65
N GLY A 163 8.70 -2.52 11.59
CA GLY A 163 8.47 -1.07 11.60
C GLY A 163 9.08 -0.39 12.82
N PRO A 164 8.71 -0.77 14.06
CA PRO A 164 9.30 -0.18 15.26
C PRO A 164 10.81 -0.40 15.39
N LEU A 165 11.33 -1.56 14.98
CA LEU A 165 12.77 -1.84 15.02
C LEU A 165 13.55 -0.94 14.07
N VAL A 166 13.10 -0.84 12.82
CA VAL A 166 13.73 0.00 11.80
C VAL A 166 13.56 1.47 12.16
N GLY A 167 12.37 1.87 12.61
CA GLY A 167 12.08 3.25 13.04
C GLY A 167 12.93 3.70 14.21
N GLY A 168 13.04 2.87 15.25
CA GLY A 168 13.95 3.10 16.38
C GLY A 168 15.39 3.27 15.91
N PHE A 169 15.88 2.37 15.05
CA PHE A 169 17.23 2.48 14.49
C PHE A 169 17.46 3.81 13.75
N PHE A 170 16.51 4.24 12.91
CA PHE A 170 16.61 5.53 12.19
C PHE A 170 16.56 6.73 13.12
N VAL A 171 15.74 6.70 14.15
CA VAL A 171 15.61 7.79 15.11
C VAL A 171 16.84 7.88 16.01
N GLU A 172 17.45 6.75 16.37
CA GLU A 172 18.62 6.69 17.25
C GLU A 172 19.95 6.98 16.54
N ASN A 173 20.11 6.54 15.27
CA ASN A 173 21.39 6.59 14.57
C ASN A 173 21.42 7.57 13.38
N LEU A 174 20.26 8.00 12.90
CA LEU A 174 20.10 8.84 11.70
C LEU A 174 19.07 9.96 11.98
N THR A 175 18.46 10.51 10.93
CA THR A 175 17.35 11.46 11.05
C THR A 175 16.02 10.73 10.85
N TRP A 176 14.97 11.16 11.56
CA TRP A 176 13.59 10.66 11.36
C TRP A 176 13.11 10.73 9.91
N ARG A 177 13.66 11.66 9.10
CA ARG A 177 13.37 11.76 7.66
C ARG A 177 13.71 10.48 6.88
N GLY A 178 14.68 9.71 7.35
CA GLY A 178 15.09 8.44 6.73
C GLY A 178 13.99 7.37 6.72
N ILE A 179 13.03 7.43 7.65
CA ILE A 179 11.90 6.50 7.68
C ILE A 179 10.99 6.63 6.45
N PHE A 180 11.04 7.79 5.78
CA PHE A 180 10.28 8.04 4.57
C PHE A 180 11.07 7.66 3.32
N TYR A 181 12.39 7.84 3.32
CA TYR A 181 13.22 7.51 2.16
C TYR A 181 13.43 6.00 1.96
N ILE A 182 13.04 5.16 2.91
CA ILE A 182 13.09 3.69 2.77
C ILE A 182 11.99 3.14 1.84
N ASN A 183 10.92 3.93 1.62
CA ASN A 183 9.82 3.60 0.73
C ASN A 183 10.24 3.72 -0.74
#